data_AF-A0A7S1WBJ5-F1
#
_entry.id   AF-A0A7S1WBJ5-F1
#
_cell.length_a   1.000
_cell.length_b   1.000
_cell.length_c   1.000
_cell.angle_alpha   90.00
_cell.angle_beta   90.00
_cell.angle_gamma   90.00
#
_symmetry.space_group_name_H-M   'P 1'
#
loop_
_entity.id
_entity.type
_entity.pdbx_description
1 polymer ?
#
loop_
_entity_poly.entity_id
_entity_poly.type
_entity_poly.pdbx_seq_one_letter_code
_entity_poly.pdbx_strand_id
1 'polypeptide(L)'
;WKSTSFDRMQAAMRTFAVDDTSVSGYLYHKLLGHDVEPQTIRATLPRHFTAPNLPQLNHSQVYAVRKALQNPLCLIQGPPGTGKTVTSATIVYHLTRQNQGQVLVCAPSNIAVDQLAEKLHKTGLKVVRLSAKSREAVASSVDFLTLHHQVRHLDTPDHQELQKLLALQEELGELS
;
A
#
# COMPACT_ATOMS: atom_id res chain seq x y z
N TRP A 1 6.79 20.02 -18.77
CA TRP A 1 6.52 19.91 -17.32
C TRP A 1 5.12 19.32 -17.16
N LYS A 2 4.92 18.28 -16.33
CA LYS A 2 3.60 17.67 -16.09
C LYS A 2 3.16 18.01 -14.66
N SER A 3 1.99 18.63 -14.50
CA SER A 3 1.44 19.09 -13.21
C SER A 3 0.80 17.98 -12.37
N THR A 4 0.74 16.75 -12.88
CA THR A 4 -0.08 15.65 -12.34
C THR A 4 0.09 15.41 -10.83
N SER A 5 1.29 15.52 -10.28
CA SER A 5 1.51 15.37 -8.83
C SER A 5 0.87 16.51 -8.03
N PHE A 6 1.01 17.75 -8.49
CA PHE A 6 0.41 18.94 -7.86
C PHE A 6 -1.10 18.93 -7.97
N ASP A 7 -1.65 18.53 -9.11
CA ASP A 7 -3.08 18.43 -9.32
C ASP A 7 -3.70 17.40 -8.37
N ARG A 8 -3.04 16.25 -8.17
CA ARG A 8 -3.46 15.22 -7.20
C ARG A 8 -3.40 15.73 -5.75
N MET A 9 -2.37 16.48 -5.38
CA MET A 9 -2.27 17.07 -4.04
C MET A 9 -3.41 18.08 -3.79
N GLN A 10 -3.68 18.97 -4.75
CA GLN A 10 -4.80 19.91 -4.65
C GLN A 10 -6.16 19.20 -4.60
N ALA A 11 -6.35 18.17 -5.44
CA ALA A 11 -7.56 17.36 -5.42
C ALA A 11 -7.75 16.68 -4.06
N ALA A 12 -6.70 16.09 -3.47
CA ALA A 12 -6.77 15.48 -2.15
C ALA A 12 -7.14 16.49 -1.05
N MET A 13 -6.58 17.70 -1.08
CA MET A 13 -6.94 18.76 -0.13
C MET A 13 -8.39 19.21 -0.30
N ARG A 14 -8.88 19.32 -1.54
CA ARG A 14 -10.29 19.63 -1.82
C ARG A 14 -11.20 18.53 -1.29
N THR A 15 -10.92 17.26 -1.61
CA THR A 15 -11.69 16.11 -1.12
C THR A 15 -11.73 16.09 0.41
N PHE A 16 -10.59 16.27 1.09
CA PHE A 16 -10.54 16.33 2.55
C PHE A 16 -11.39 17.48 3.15
N ALA A 17 -11.56 18.58 2.41
CA ALA A 17 -12.32 19.74 2.87
C ALA A 17 -13.83 19.67 2.56
N VAL A 18 -14.24 18.94 1.51
CA VAL A 18 -15.64 18.96 1.02
C VAL A 18 -16.36 17.62 1.18
N ASP A 19 -15.63 16.53 1.35
CA ASP A 19 -16.20 15.18 1.48
C ASP A 19 -15.96 14.65 2.90
N ASP A 20 -17.01 14.70 3.72
CA ASP A 20 -17.01 14.23 5.11
C ASP A 20 -16.84 12.71 5.24
N THR A 21 -16.89 11.97 4.12
CA THR A 21 -16.66 10.52 4.08
C THR A 21 -15.24 10.13 3.67
N SER A 22 -14.39 11.11 3.32
CA SER A 22 -13.02 10.89 2.84
C SER A 22 -12.10 10.25 3.89
N VAL A 23 -12.35 10.52 5.17
CA VAL A 23 -11.68 9.90 6.33
C VAL A 23 -12.66 9.68 7.47
N SER A 24 -12.32 8.85 8.46
CA SER A 24 -13.15 8.73 9.67
C SER A 24 -13.13 10.02 10.49
N GLY A 25 -14.23 10.31 11.20
CA GLY A 25 -14.31 11.50 12.06
C GLY A 25 -13.16 11.60 13.07
N TYR A 26 -12.73 10.48 13.66
CA TYR A 26 -11.57 10.47 14.54
C TYR A 26 -10.29 10.96 13.84
N LEU A 27 -10.01 10.46 12.63
CA LEU A 27 -8.85 10.88 11.85
C LEU A 27 -8.96 12.34 11.43
N TYR A 28 -10.14 12.79 11.00
CA TYR A 28 -10.38 14.19 10.65
C TYR A 28 -10.00 15.14 11.80
N HIS A 29 -10.55 14.91 12.99
CA HIS A 29 -10.25 15.74 14.16
C HIS A 29 -8.78 15.66 14.59
N LYS A 30 -8.18 14.45 14.60
CA LYS A 30 -6.75 14.31 14.94
C LYS A 30 -5.83 15.01 13.95
N LEU A 31 -6.13 14.98 12.65
CA LEU A 31 -5.33 15.65 11.62
C LEU A 31 -5.39 17.18 11.73
N LEU A 32 -6.52 17.73 12.19
CA LEU A 32 -6.69 19.17 12.44
C LEU A 32 -6.13 19.64 13.79
N GLY A 33 -5.59 18.73 14.61
CA GLY A 33 -5.07 19.07 15.94
C GLY A 33 -6.15 19.34 16.99
N HIS A 34 -7.40 18.93 16.72
CA HIS A 34 -8.46 19.00 17.71
C HIS A 34 -8.20 17.98 18.83
N ASP A 35 -8.60 18.35 20.06
CA ASP A 35 -8.57 17.41 21.17
C ASP A 35 -9.73 16.43 21.03
N VAL A 36 -9.41 15.14 21.03
CA VAL A 36 -10.39 14.05 20.92
C VAL A 36 -9.95 12.87 21.76
N GLU A 37 -10.93 12.29 22.44
CA GLU A 37 -10.80 11.08 23.24
C GLU A 37 -10.14 9.95 22.45
N PRO A 38 -9.07 9.32 22.97
CA PRO A 38 -8.41 8.21 22.29
C PRO A 38 -9.38 7.07 21.96
N GLN A 39 -9.42 6.67 20.68
CA GLN A 39 -10.21 5.54 20.23
C GLN A 39 -9.34 4.28 20.07
N THR A 40 -9.92 3.13 20.39
CA THR A 40 -9.31 1.81 20.15
C THR A 40 -10.07 1.05 19.07
N ILE A 41 -9.34 0.50 18.11
CA ILE A 41 -9.90 -0.42 17.13
C ILE A 41 -10.01 -1.81 17.77
N ARG A 42 -11.20 -2.42 17.62
CA ARG A 42 -11.39 -3.83 17.96
C ARG A 42 -10.67 -4.69 16.94
N ALA A 43 -9.55 -5.28 17.35
CA ALA A 43 -8.75 -6.17 16.54
C ALA A 43 -8.45 -7.45 17.33
N THR A 44 -8.61 -8.60 16.67
CA THR A 44 -8.14 -9.87 17.21
C THR A 44 -6.61 -9.89 17.10
N LEU A 45 -5.93 -9.80 18.24
CA LEU A 45 -4.47 -9.84 18.25
C LEU A 45 -3.96 -11.26 17.94
N PRO A 46 -2.92 -11.38 17.09
CA PRO A 46 -2.34 -12.68 16.79
C PRO A 46 -1.57 -13.22 18.02
N ARG A 47 -1.52 -14.55 18.18
CA ARG A 47 -0.68 -15.19 19.21
C ARG A 47 0.81 -15.00 18.94
N HIS A 48 1.19 -14.96 17.67
CA HIS A 48 2.55 -14.70 17.20
C HIS A 48 2.56 -13.51 16.26
N PHE A 49 3.31 -12.47 16.63
CA PHE A 49 3.38 -11.24 15.86
C PHE A 49 4.27 -11.34 14.63
N THR A 50 5.25 -12.25 14.58
CA THR A 50 6.13 -12.37 13.42
C THR A 50 5.35 -12.93 12.21
N ALA A 51 5.38 -12.23 11.08
CA ALA A 51 4.77 -12.70 9.84
C ALA A 51 5.62 -13.81 9.18
N PRO A 52 5.01 -14.72 8.39
CA PRO A 52 5.72 -15.77 7.68
C PRO A 52 6.84 -15.21 6.80
N ASN A 53 7.96 -15.92 6.73
CA ASN A 53 9.12 -15.59 5.88
C ASN A 53 9.75 -14.20 6.13
N LEU A 54 9.44 -13.55 7.25
CA LEU A 54 10.12 -12.35 7.72
C LEU A 54 11.00 -12.64 8.94
N PRO A 55 12.05 -11.83 9.19
CA PRO A 55 12.85 -11.95 10.40
C PRO A 55 12.02 -11.87 11.68
N GLN A 56 12.46 -12.57 12.72
CA GLN A 56 11.85 -12.50 14.04
C GLN A 56 11.84 -11.06 14.56
N LEU A 57 10.68 -10.63 15.06
CA LEU A 57 10.55 -9.30 15.63
C LEU A 57 11.15 -9.24 17.04
N ASN A 58 11.85 -8.14 17.32
CA ASN A 58 12.27 -7.81 18.69
C ASN A 58 11.10 -7.18 19.50
N HIS A 59 11.31 -6.96 20.79
CA HIS A 59 10.27 -6.45 21.69
C HIS A 59 9.67 -5.09 21.24
N SER A 60 10.49 -4.14 20.78
CA SER A 60 10.00 -2.82 20.37
C SER A 60 9.19 -2.89 19.06
N GLN A 61 9.58 -3.78 18.15
CA GLN A 61 8.84 -4.05 16.92
C GLN A 61 7.51 -4.74 17.22
N VAL A 62 7.48 -5.75 18.10
CA VAL A 62 6.23 -6.40 18.56
C VAL A 62 5.30 -5.37 19.20
N TYR A 63 5.84 -4.50 20.05
CA TYR A 63 5.07 -3.41 20.66
C TYR A 63 4.46 -2.48 19.60
N ALA A 64 5.24 -2.08 18.60
CA ALA A 64 4.78 -1.25 17.49
C ALA A 64 3.67 -1.93 16.67
N VAL A 65 3.82 -3.22 16.34
CA VAL A 65 2.78 -3.98 15.62
C VAL A 65 1.48 -4.02 16.44
N ARG A 66 1.57 -4.37 17.73
CA ARG A 66 0.41 -4.42 18.63
C ARG A 66 -0.32 -3.07 18.68
N LYS A 67 0.42 -1.96 18.83
CA LYS A 67 -0.17 -0.62 18.85
C LYS A 67 -0.81 -0.27 17.52
N ALA A 68 -0.17 -0.55 16.39
CA ALA A 68 -0.74 -0.28 15.07
C ALA A 68 -2.05 -1.04 14.81
N LEU A 69 -2.20 -2.27 15.32
CA LEU A 69 -3.44 -3.06 15.14
C LEU A 69 -4.61 -2.57 16.01
N GLN A 70 -4.35 -1.80 17.07
CA GLN A 70 -5.38 -1.40 18.03
C GLN A 70 -5.68 0.10 18.02
N ASN A 71 -4.92 0.90 17.28
CA ASN A 71 -5.09 2.35 17.26
C ASN A 71 -5.41 2.81 15.84
N PRO A 72 -6.41 3.69 15.65
CA PRO A 72 -6.77 4.22 14.33
C PRO A 72 -5.69 5.10 13.70
N LEU A 73 -4.80 5.67 14.51
CA LEU A 73 -3.64 6.41 14.05
C LEU A 73 -2.42 5.99 14.86
N CYS A 74 -1.32 5.66 14.18
CA CYS A 74 -0.07 5.26 14.81
C CYS A 74 1.12 5.85 14.04
N LEU A 75 2.04 6.49 14.77
CA LEU A 75 3.32 6.95 14.24
C LEU A 75 4.43 6.04 14.75
N ILE A 76 5.16 5.42 13.84
CA ILE A 76 6.28 4.53 14.16
C ILE A 76 7.57 5.21 13.73
N GLN A 77 8.41 5.54 14.70
CA GLN A 77 9.72 6.14 14.48
C GLN A 77 10.82 5.11 14.77
N GLY A 78 11.88 5.14 13.98
CA GLY A 78 13.08 4.36 14.24
C GLY A 78 14.29 4.86 13.44
N PRO A 79 15.50 4.88 14.02
CA PRO A 79 16.75 5.16 13.29
C PRO A 79 16.95 4.29 12.03
N PRO A 80 17.90 4.63 11.15
CA PRO A 80 18.30 3.74 10.06
C PRO A 80 18.66 2.33 10.56
N GLY A 81 18.32 1.29 9.79
CA GLY A 81 18.62 -0.10 10.15
C GLY A 81 17.73 -0.76 11.21
N THR A 82 16.81 -0.03 11.86
CA THR A 82 15.96 -0.57 12.96
C THR A 82 14.79 -1.48 12.52
N GLY A 83 14.79 -1.90 11.25
CA GLY A 83 13.79 -2.85 10.75
C GLY A 83 12.40 -2.28 10.49
N LYS A 84 12.24 -0.94 10.35
CA LYS A 84 10.95 -0.29 10.05
C LYS A 84 10.17 -0.99 8.92
N THR A 85 10.83 -1.31 7.81
CA THR A 85 10.19 -2.00 6.67
C THR A 85 9.69 -3.40 7.03
N VAL A 86 10.40 -4.13 7.89
CA VAL A 86 9.97 -5.45 8.39
C VAL A 86 8.77 -5.29 9.33
N THR A 87 8.81 -4.31 10.22
CA THR A 87 7.68 -3.96 11.11
C THR A 87 6.44 -3.58 10.30
N SER A 88 6.58 -2.70 9.30
CA SER A 88 5.49 -2.28 8.41
C SER A 88 4.90 -3.44 7.62
N ALA A 89 5.73 -4.29 7.02
CA ALA A 89 5.25 -5.49 6.31
C ALA A 89 4.48 -6.43 7.24
N THR A 90 4.92 -6.56 8.49
CA THR A 90 4.25 -7.39 9.50
C THR A 90 2.90 -6.79 9.92
N ILE A 91 2.81 -5.47 10.08
CA ILE A 91 1.54 -4.77 10.35
C ILE A 91 0.54 -5.04 9.22
N VAL A 92 0.95 -4.82 7.97
CA VAL A 92 0.10 -5.02 6.78
C VAL A 92 -0.35 -6.47 6.67
N TYR A 93 0.53 -7.43 6.95
CA TYR A 93 0.17 -8.85 6.98
C TYR A 93 -0.98 -9.13 7.95
N HIS A 94 -0.88 -8.65 9.20
CA HIS A 94 -1.94 -8.86 10.18
C HIS A 94 -3.22 -8.10 9.86
N LEU A 95 -3.13 -6.85 9.36
CA LEU A 95 -4.30 -6.08 8.90
C LEU A 95 -5.05 -6.80 7.78
N THR A 96 -4.33 -7.35 6.80
CA THR A 96 -4.94 -8.09 5.69
C THR A 96 -5.69 -9.33 6.20
N ARG A 97 -5.19 -9.99 7.25
CA ARG A 97 -5.82 -11.17 7.86
C ARG A 97 -7.05 -10.88 8.72
N GLN A 98 -7.33 -9.61 9.02
CA GLN A 98 -8.56 -9.23 9.71
C GLN A 98 -9.78 -9.22 8.76
N ASN A 99 -9.58 -9.45 7.45
CA ASN A 99 -10.63 -9.53 6.43
C ASN A 99 -11.55 -8.29 6.39
N GLN A 100 -11.01 -7.11 6.67
CA GLN A 100 -11.73 -5.83 6.63
C GLN A 100 -11.65 -5.12 5.27
N GLY A 101 -11.10 -5.79 4.24
CA GLY A 101 -10.92 -5.25 2.91
C GLY A 101 -9.46 -5.20 2.48
N GLN A 102 -9.20 -4.40 1.44
CA GLN A 102 -7.86 -4.24 0.89
C GLN A 102 -7.04 -3.23 1.73
N VAL A 103 -5.77 -3.54 1.96
CA VAL A 103 -4.84 -2.65 2.67
C VAL A 103 -4.03 -1.85 1.65
N LEU A 104 -4.15 -0.53 1.70
CA LEU A 104 -3.33 0.38 0.89
C LEU A 104 -1.97 0.63 1.55
N VAL A 105 -0.89 0.47 0.80
CA VAL A 105 0.48 0.74 1.25
C VAL A 105 1.13 1.77 0.33
N CYS A 106 1.61 2.86 0.91
CA CYS A 106 2.20 3.98 0.16
C CYS A 106 3.59 4.34 0.72
N ALA A 107 4.47 4.83 -0.15
CA ALA A 107 5.75 5.42 0.22
C ALA A 107 6.12 6.54 -0.78
N PRO A 108 6.94 7.53 -0.39
CA PRO A 108 7.23 8.70 -1.22
C PRO A 108 8.17 8.40 -2.41
N SER A 109 8.88 7.27 -2.42
CA SER A 109 9.77 6.87 -3.52
C SER A 109 9.41 5.49 -4.05
N ASN A 110 9.58 5.28 -5.36
CA ASN A 110 9.32 3.99 -6.00
C ASN A 110 10.17 2.87 -5.39
N ILE A 111 11.45 3.14 -5.10
CA ILE A 111 12.35 2.15 -4.47
C ILE A 111 11.79 1.69 -3.11
N ALA A 112 11.25 2.60 -2.30
CA ALA A 112 10.66 2.24 -1.02
C ALA A 112 9.37 1.41 -1.18
N VAL A 113 8.54 1.74 -2.18
CA VAL A 113 7.36 0.93 -2.51
C VAL A 113 7.76 -0.47 -2.96
N ASP A 114 8.76 -0.59 -3.82
CA ASP A 114 9.22 -1.88 -4.36
C ASP A 114 9.82 -2.76 -3.25
N GLN A 115 10.61 -2.19 -2.33
CA GLN A 115 11.12 -2.88 -1.14
C GLN A 115 10.01 -3.39 -0.21
N LEU A 116 8.93 -2.61 -0.03
CA LEU A 116 7.77 -3.04 0.74
C LEU A 116 7.01 -4.14 0.01
N ALA A 117 6.76 -3.98 -1.30
CA ALA A 117 6.07 -4.97 -2.12
C ALA A 117 6.78 -6.32 -2.10
N GLU A 118 8.11 -6.34 -2.21
CA GLU A 118 8.91 -7.56 -2.14
C GLU A 118 8.75 -8.26 -0.78
N LYS A 119 8.83 -7.51 0.34
CA LYS A 119 8.63 -8.09 1.67
C LYS A 119 7.22 -8.60 1.88
N LEU A 120 6.21 -7.87 1.42
CA LEU A 120 4.80 -8.28 1.51
C LEU A 120 4.55 -9.56 0.70
N HIS A 121 5.10 -9.64 -0.51
CA HIS A 121 5.00 -10.83 -1.34
C HIS A 121 5.62 -12.06 -0.66
N LYS A 122 6.79 -11.90 -0.01
CA LYS A 122 7.44 -12.98 0.76
C LYS A 122 6.54 -13.55 1.86
N THR A 123 5.63 -12.75 2.44
CA THR A 123 4.68 -13.25 3.46
C THR A 123 3.56 -14.15 2.90
N GLY A 124 3.47 -14.30 1.57
CA GLY A 124 2.43 -15.07 0.90
C GLY A 124 1.14 -14.28 0.63
N LEU A 125 1.14 -12.96 0.85
CA LEU A 125 0.01 -12.10 0.50
C LEU A 125 -0.11 -11.92 -1.01
N LYS A 126 -1.35 -11.73 -1.48
CA LYS A 126 -1.63 -11.26 -2.85
C LYS A 126 -1.35 -9.75 -2.91
N VAL A 127 -0.26 -9.39 -3.58
CA VAL A 127 0.21 -7.99 -3.69
C VAL A 127 0.01 -7.50 -5.12
N VAL A 128 -0.52 -6.28 -5.26
CA VAL A 128 -0.62 -5.58 -6.54
C VAL A 128 0.18 -4.29 -6.45
N ARG A 129 1.20 -4.15 -7.29
CA ARG A 129 2.03 -2.95 -7.41
C ARG A 129 1.48 -2.05 -8.52
N LEU A 130 0.82 -0.96 -8.15
CA LEU A 130 0.33 0.00 -9.14
C LEU A 130 1.43 1.00 -9.51
N SER A 131 1.92 0.95 -10.74
CA SER A 131 2.90 1.90 -11.30
C SER A 131 2.21 2.94 -12.19
N ALA A 132 2.84 4.11 -12.37
CA ALA A 132 2.38 5.07 -13.36
C ALA A 132 2.66 4.52 -14.78
N LYS A 133 1.78 4.80 -15.74
CA LYS A 133 1.91 4.35 -17.13
C LYS A 133 3.28 4.68 -17.74
N SER A 134 3.80 5.88 -17.47
CA SER A 134 5.14 6.32 -17.91
C SER A 134 6.31 5.53 -17.31
N ARG A 135 6.05 4.54 -16.43
CA ARG A 135 7.03 3.68 -15.79
C ARG A 135 6.83 2.20 -16.11
N GLU A 136 5.85 1.83 -16.94
CA GLU A 136 5.60 0.42 -17.28
C GLU A 136 6.80 -0.23 -18.00
N ALA A 137 7.57 0.54 -18.77
CA ALA A 137 8.79 0.05 -19.41
C ALA A 137 10.04 0.03 -18.48
N VAL A 138 9.92 0.49 -17.22
CA VAL A 138 11.05 0.60 -16.30
C VAL A 138 11.19 -0.70 -15.51
N ALA A 139 12.32 -1.39 -15.70
CA ALA A 139 12.62 -2.61 -14.95
C ALA A 139 12.58 -2.40 -13.43
N SER A 140 11.96 -3.34 -12.73
CA SER A 140 11.89 -3.40 -11.26
C SER A 140 12.05 -4.85 -10.79
N SER A 141 12.61 -5.04 -9.60
CA SER A 141 12.72 -6.37 -8.97
C SER A 141 11.36 -6.99 -8.64
N VAL A 142 10.30 -6.17 -8.64
CA VAL A 142 8.92 -6.58 -8.36
C VAL A 142 8.02 -6.42 -9.59
N ASP A 143 8.58 -6.45 -10.80
CA ASP A 143 7.82 -6.24 -12.03
C ASP A 143 6.65 -7.23 -12.17
N PHE A 144 6.87 -8.49 -11.81
CA PHE A 144 5.85 -9.54 -11.78
C PHE A 144 4.67 -9.25 -10.82
N LEU A 145 4.86 -8.35 -9.84
CA LEU A 145 3.80 -7.88 -8.94
C LEU A 145 3.03 -6.70 -9.50
N THR A 146 3.46 -6.09 -10.61
CA THR A 146 2.82 -4.90 -11.14
C THR A 146 1.45 -5.22 -11.74
N LEU A 147 0.54 -4.26 -11.67
CA LEU A 147 -0.82 -4.44 -12.21
C LEU A 147 -0.80 -4.78 -13.71
N HIS A 148 -0.03 -4.03 -14.51
CA HIS A 148 0.05 -4.23 -15.95
C HIS A 148 0.65 -5.59 -16.31
N HIS A 149 1.68 -6.05 -15.58
CA HIS A 149 2.22 -7.40 -15.75
C HIS A 149 1.19 -8.48 -15.36
N GLN A 150 0.53 -8.35 -14.21
CA GLN A 150 -0.48 -9.34 -13.77
C GLN A 150 -1.64 -9.45 -14.76
N VAL A 151 -2.16 -8.31 -15.25
CA VAL A 151 -3.25 -8.27 -16.24
C VAL A 151 -2.85 -8.98 -17.54
N ARG A 152 -1.61 -8.78 -18.01
CA ARG A 152 -1.06 -9.50 -19.18
C ARG A 152 -0.89 -11.00 -18.98
N HIS A 153 -1.05 -11.52 -17.77
CA HIS A 153 -0.94 -12.95 -17.45
C HIS A 153 -2.21 -13.51 -16.80
N LEU A 154 -3.31 -12.75 -16.82
CA LEU A 154 -4.61 -13.23 -16.34
C LEU A 154 -5.19 -14.23 -17.33
N ASP A 155 -5.30 -15.49 -16.92
CA ASP A 155 -6.03 -16.51 -17.67
C ASP A 155 -7.54 -16.29 -17.53
N THR A 156 -8.08 -15.50 -18.45
CA THR A 156 -9.51 -15.11 -18.51
C THR A 156 -10.03 -15.33 -19.93
N PRO A 157 -11.34 -15.58 -20.12
CA PRO A 157 -11.91 -15.75 -21.46
C PRO A 157 -11.64 -14.55 -22.39
N ASP A 158 -11.60 -13.35 -21.82
CA ASP A 158 -11.36 -12.10 -22.54
C ASP A 158 -9.86 -11.82 -22.80
N HIS A 159 -8.97 -12.72 -22.36
CA HIS A 159 -7.53 -12.54 -22.44
C HIS A 159 -7.05 -12.39 -23.89
N GLN A 160 -7.62 -13.17 -24.81
CA GLN A 160 -7.26 -13.10 -26.24
C GLN A 160 -7.62 -11.75 -26.86
N GLU A 161 -8.76 -11.17 -26.46
CA GLU A 161 -9.19 -9.87 -26.96
C GLU A 161 -8.33 -8.74 -26.39
N LEU A 162 -8.04 -8.79 -25.09
CA LEU A 162 -7.12 -7.86 -24.46
C LEU A 162 -5.72 -7.90 -25.09
N GLN A 163 -5.18 -9.09 -25.39
CA GLN A 163 -3.89 -9.21 -26.07
C GLN A 163 -3.91 -8.59 -27.46
N LYS A 164 -4.98 -8.79 -28.24
CA LYS A 164 -5.13 -8.14 -29.56
C LYS A 164 -5.15 -6.61 -29.42
N LEU A 165 -5.92 -6.08 -28.47
CA LEU A 165 -6.01 -4.64 -28.23
C LEU A 165 -4.68 -4.03 -27.79
N LEU A 166 -3.91 -4.75 -26.95
CA LEU A 166 -2.57 -4.32 -26.54
C LEU A 166 -1.58 -4.33 -27.73
N ALA A 167 -1.62 -5.37 -28.57
CA ALA A 167 -0.79 -5.43 -29.78
C ALA A 167 -1.11 -4.30 -30.77
N LEU A 168 -2.41 -4.04 -31.00
CA LEU A 168 -2.88 -2.92 -31.82
C LEU A 168 -2.43 -1.56 -31.25
N GLN A 169 -2.47 -1.38 -29.94
CA GLN A 169 -1.98 -0.16 -29.29
C GLN A 169 -0.47 0.02 -29.47
N GLU A 170 0.32 -1.05 -29.42
CA GLU A 170 1.76 -1.00 -29.69
C GLU A 170 2.07 -0.68 -31.15
N GLU A 171 1.28 -1.20 -32.11
CA GLU A 171 1.42 -0.92 -33.54
C GLU A 171 1.03 0.52 -33.91
N LEU A 172 -0.04 1.05 -33.33
CA LEU A 172 -0.56 2.39 -33.64
C LEU A 172 0.23 3.52 -32.97
N GLY A 173 0.99 3.20 -31.92
CA GLY A 173 1.57 4.20 -31.02
C GLY A 173 0.51 4.93 -30.20
N GLU A 174 0.88 5.49 -29.03
CA GLU A 174 -0.06 6.30 -28.26
C GLU A 174 -0.51 7.50 -29.11
N LEU A 175 -1.81 7.60 -29.43
CA LEU A 175 -2.42 8.83 -29.91
C LEU A 175 -2.19 9.89 -28.83
N SER A 176 -1.19 10.74 -29.08
CA SER A 176 -0.67 11.79 -28.20
C SER A 176 -1.69 12.85 -27.85
#